data_AF-A0A929FIQ0-F1
#
_entry.id   AF-A0A929FIQ0-F1
#
_cell.length_a   1.000
_cell.length_b   1.000
_cell.length_c   1.000
_cell.angle_alpha   90.00
_cell.angle_beta   90.00
_cell.angle_gamma   90.00
#
_symmetry.space_group_name_H-M   'P 1'
#
loop_
_entity.id
_entity.type
_entity.pdbx_description
1 polymer ?
#
loop_
_entity_poly.entity_id
_entity_poly.type
_entity_poly.pdbx_seq_one_letter_code
_entity_poly.pdbx_strand_id
1 'polypeptide(L)'
;MAQGLTKIVDIKNVDQQLARVDTDAVKSLFIGGGKSNARNTVGEEFAEITGGTRIDFVDKGRKRNELPDLLEAVLTSSRNEAPGLEGVELVSLSEDTFTLAINGAAGSKNFIEFTGSAAEAAIDSVLFTLGNGKPAINLKNSASQVAFFDTDAMSSIFVGSSNAASAEAKAIIGGSSLNIAEAEDLLTAVVTGKASNGTAGVEGVELVGLTDEGFTLRIDGQAATRDTLIFGGEGALDAIAAADAARGADFKDGHTAFDIFDVAAENREFVGQASLNAVGAELKEIVGGSSINRDEVLEIFEAVISGNGRKGNTHGLDRVKLIGLNDTSFSIGVQSAGGNTDYILFTNVDTLEGAAAFGFGDGPGASVFG
;
A
#
# COMPACT_ATOMS: atom_id res chain seq x y z
N MET A 1 -10.61 -8.75 25.87
CA MET A 1 -10.87 -9.94 25.03
C MET A 1 -11.13 -9.38 23.64
N ALA A 2 -10.08 -9.27 22.82
CA ALA A 2 -10.18 -8.79 21.45
C ALA A 2 -10.88 -9.88 20.62
N GLN A 3 -12.01 -9.54 19.99
CA GLN A 3 -12.71 -10.43 19.08
C GLN A 3 -11.95 -10.39 17.75
N GLY A 4 -11.36 -11.52 17.35
CA GLY A 4 -10.65 -11.64 16.10
C GLY A 4 -11.61 -11.47 14.93
N LEU A 5 -11.44 -10.41 14.16
CA LEU A 5 -12.19 -10.22 12.92
C LEU A 5 -11.80 -11.34 11.95
N THR A 6 -12.78 -12.07 11.44
CA THR A 6 -12.59 -12.96 10.29
C THR A 6 -13.76 -12.80 9.35
N LYS A 7 -13.67 -11.84 8.43
CA LYS A 7 -14.46 -11.93 7.20
C LYS A 7 -13.77 -12.92 6.29
N ILE A 8 -14.56 -13.84 5.75
CA ILE A 8 -14.16 -14.70 4.65
C ILE A 8 -13.87 -13.80 3.45
N VAL A 9 -12.68 -13.89 2.86
CA VAL A 9 -12.45 -13.32 1.54
C VAL A 9 -12.99 -14.30 0.49
N ASP A 10 -13.70 -13.84 -0.51
CA ASP A 10 -14.04 -14.68 -1.68
C ASP A 10 -13.73 -13.91 -2.95
N ILE A 11 -12.64 -14.29 -3.63
CA ILE A 11 -12.20 -13.70 -4.89
C ILE A 11 -13.24 -13.85 -6.01
N LYS A 12 -14.23 -14.75 -5.87
CA LYS A 12 -15.35 -14.82 -6.83
C LYS A 12 -16.46 -13.83 -6.53
N ASN A 13 -16.50 -13.29 -5.31
CA ASN A 13 -17.47 -12.27 -5.00
C ASN A 13 -17.11 -11.02 -5.80
N VAL A 14 -18.14 -10.43 -6.40
CA VAL A 14 -18.01 -9.16 -7.15
C VAL A 14 -18.04 -7.96 -6.22
N ASP A 15 -18.51 -8.15 -4.97
CA ASP A 15 -18.44 -7.14 -3.93
C ASP A 15 -16.98 -7.03 -3.46
N GLN A 16 -16.45 -5.81 -3.43
CA GLN A 16 -15.13 -5.53 -2.84
C GLN A 16 -15.15 -5.85 -1.34
N GLN A 17 -14.02 -6.31 -0.83
CA GLN A 17 -13.93 -6.78 0.55
C GLN A 17 -12.69 -6.20 1.21
N LEU A 18 -12.87 -5.68 2.40
CA LEU A 18 -11.79 -5.46 3.35
C LEU A 18 -11.82 -6.60 4.36
N ALA A 19 -10.67 -7.23 4.58
CA ALA A 19 -10.46 -8.21 5.63
C ALA A 19 -9.20 -7.83 6.40
N ARG A 20 -9.30 -7.88 7.73
CA ARG A 20 -8.16 -7.86 8.61
C ARG A 20 -7.99 -9.23 9.22
N VAL A 21 -6.76 -9.71 9.22
CA VAL A 21 -6.44 -11.08 9.60
C VAL A 21 -5.32 -11.07 10.64
N ASP A 22 -5.71 -11.36 11.88
CA ASP A 22 -4.78 -11.73 12.94
C ASP A 22 -4.39 -13.20 12.75
N THR A 23 -3.16 -13.43 12.32
CA THR A 23 -2.62 -14.76 12.04
C THR A 23 -2.35 -15.59 13.29
N ASP A 24 -2.37 -14.99 14.48
CA ASP A 24 -2.34 -15.72 15.76
C ASP A 24 -3.74 -16.22 16.14
N ALA A 25 -4.78 -15.51 15.72
CA ALA A 25 -6.17 -15.86 15.98
C ALA A 25 -6.70 -16.94 15.02
N VAL A 26 -6.24 -16.97 13.76
CA VAL A 26 -6.71 -17.92 12.74
C VAL A 26 -5.56 -18.66 12.07
N LYS A 27 -5.83 -19.87 11.59
CA LYS A 27 -4.80 -20.74 10.96
C LYS A 27 -4.74 -20.61 9.44
N SER A 28 -5.74 -19.98 8.86
CA SER A 28 -5.88 -19.81 7.41
C SER A 28 -6.97 -18.80 7.11
N LEU A 29 -6.85 -18.06 6.03
CA LEU A 29 -7.91 -17.25 5.45
C LEU A 29 -8.56 -18.02 4.29
N PHE A 30 -9.89 -18.13 4.26
CA PHE A 30 -10.55 -18.57 3.04
C PHE A 30 -10.59 -17.43 2.04
N ILE A 31 -10.21 -17.73 0.80
CA ILE A 31 -10.20 -16.79 -0.34
C ILE A 31 -11.11 -17.25 -1.49
N GLY A 32 -11.67 -18.46 -1.43
CA GLY A 32 -12.70 -18.95 -2.34
C GLY A 32 -12.24 -19.36 -3.75
N GLY A 33 -13.05 -20.22 -4.39
CA GLY A 33 -12.94 -20.53 -5.82
C GLY A 33 -12.04 -21.71 -6.20
N GLY A 34 -11.07 -22.08 -5.38
CA GLY A 34 -10.15 -23.16 -5.73
C GLY A 34 -9.18 -22.78 -6.85
N LYS A 35 -8.17 -23.64 -7.06
CA LYS A 35 -7.02 -23.35 -7.93
C LYS A 35 -7.39 -22.80 -9.31
N SER A 36 -8.37 -23.40 -9.99
CA SER A 36 -8.77 -22.94 -11.33
C SER A 36 -9.37 -21.53 -11.34
N ASN A 37 -10.11 -21.13 -10.30
CA ASN A 37 -10.68 -19.79 -10.25
C ASN A 37 -9.62 -18.76 -9.87
N ALA A 38 -8.73 -19.09 -8.94
CA ALA A 38 -7.59 -18.24 -8.59
C ALA A 38 -6.70 -17.96 -9.82
N ARG A 39 -6.44 -18.97 -10.67
CA ARG A 39 -5.73 -18.79 -11.95
C ARG A 39 -6.41 -17.80 -12.88
N ASN A 40 -7.73 -17.85 -12.96
CA ASN A 40 -8.49 -17.01 -13.88
C ASN A 40 -8.78 -15.60 -13.35
N THR A 41 -8.71 -15.41 -12.02
CA THR A 41 -9.12 -14.16 -11.36
C THR A 41 -7.93 -13.32 -10.92
N VAL A 42 -6.93 -13.99 -10.34
CA VAL A 42 -5.75 -13.35 -9.76
C VAL A 42 -4.55 -13.57 -10.68
N GLY A 43 -4.17 -14.84 -10.88
CA GLY A 43 -3.05 -15.20 -11.73
C GLY A 43 -2.58 -16.63 -11.48
N GLU A 44 -1.76 -17.17 -12.39
CA GLU A 44 -1.30 -18.56 -12.29
C GLU A 44 -0.47 -18.81 -11.04
N GLU A 45 0.48 -17.92 -10.78
CA GLU A 45 1.41 -18.05 -9.67
C GLU A 45 0.71 -17.95 -8.31
N PHE A 46 -0.19 -16.99 -8.13
CA PHE A 46 -0.97 -16.86 -6.90
C PHE A 46 -1.74 -18.16 -6.59
N ALA A 47 -2.29 -18.80 -7.62
CA ALA A 47 -2.98 -20.08 -7.49
C ALA A 47 -2.04 -21.26 -7.23
N GLU A 48 -0.76 -21.16 -7.59
CA GLU A 48 0.27 -22.15 -7.22
C GLU A 48 0.69 -22.03 -5.77
N ILE A 49 0.86 -20.80 -5.26
CA ILE A 49 1.23 -20.51 -3.88
C ILE A 49 0.11 -20.93 -2.92
N THR A 50 -1.11 -20.44 -3.15
CA THR A 50 -2.25 -20.59 -2.21
C THR A 50 -3.10 -21.84 -2.47
N GLY A 51 -2.91 -22.51 -3.61
CA GLY A 51 -3.85 -23.50 -4.11
C GLY A 51 -5.26 -22.95 -4.42
N GLY A 52 -5.46 -21.63 -4.31
CA GLY A 52 -6.66 -20.88 -4.68
C GLY A 52 -7.90 -21.10 -3.81
N THR A 53 -7.84 -21.80 -2.68
CA THR A 53 -9.01 -21.99 -1.80
C THR A 53 -8.86 -21.23 -0.49
N ARG A 54 -7.67 -21.30 0.09
CA ARG A 54 -7.31 -20.69 1.36
C ARG A 54 -5.86 -20.20 1.25
N ILE A 55 -5.51 -19.25 2.10
CA ILE A 55 -4.13 -18.91 2.41
C ILE A 55 -3.85 -19.53 3.78
N ASP A 56 -2.95 -20.51 3.85
CA ASP A 56 -2.60 -21.19 5.09
C ASP A 56 -1.48 -20.44 5.85
N PHE A 57 -1.64 -20.22 7.16
CA PHE A 57 -0.69 -19.44 7.99
C PHE A 57 0.19 -20.31 8.89
N VAL A 58 -0.03 -21.63 8.88
CA VAL A 58 0.63 -22.57 9.78
C VAL A 58 1.16 -23.77 9.03
N ASP A 59 2.34 -24.21 9.42
CA ASP A 59 2.90 -25.47 8.94
C ASP A 59 2.08 -26.66 9.46
N LYS A 60 1.49 -27.42 8.53
CA LYS A 60 0.75 -28.66 8.83
C LYS A 60 1.08 -29.76 7.84
N GLY A 61 1.97 -30.67 8.25
CA GLY A 61 2.31 -31.86 7.48
C GLY A 61 3.03 -31.51 6.18
N ARG A 62 2.33 -31.54 5.04
CA ARG A 62 2.88 -31.13 3.73
C ARG A 62 2.54 -29.69 3.34
N LYS A 63 1.67 -29.01 4.09
CA LYS A 63 1.30 -27.60 3.89
C LYS A 63 2.23 -26.73 4.72
N ARG A 64 2.75 -25.67 4.12
CA ARG A 64 3.59 -24.67 4.78
C ARG A 64 2.81 -23.38 4.98
N ASN A 65 3.27 -22.51 5.87
CA ASN A 65 2.86 -21.11 5.89
C ASN A 65 3.09 -20.52 4.48
N GLU A 66 2.02 -20.06 3.84
CA GLU A 66 2.02 -19.55 2.46
C GLU A 66 2.27 -18.03 2.40
N LEU A 67 2.23 -17.31 3.54
CA LEU A 67 2.48 -15.87 3.57
C LEU A 67 3.90 -15.48 3.15
N PRO A 68 4.98 -16.18 3.57
CA PRO A 68 6.34 -15.93 3.08
C PRO A 68 6.43 -15.98 1.56
N ASP A 69 5.97 -17.09 0.96
CA ASP A 69 6.02 -17.29 -0.49
C ASP A 69 5.14 -16.26 -1.23
N LEU A 70 4.00 -15.89 -0.66
CA LEU A 70 3.10 -14.89 -1.23
C LEU A 70 3.71 -13.48 -1.20
N LEU A 71 4.24 -13.07 -0.04
CA LEU A 71 4.85 -11.76 0.13
C LEU A 71 6.12 -11.66 -0.74
N GLU A 72 6.96 -12.71 -0.78
CA GLU A 72 8.12 -12.78 -1.66
C GLU A 72 7.71 -12.62 -3.13
N ALA A 73 6.67 -13.30 -3.59
CA ALA A 73 6.20 -13.20 -4.97
C ALA A 73 5.63 -11.81 -5.32
N VAL A 74 4.95 -11.15 -4.38
CA VAL A 74 4.46 -9.76 -4.57
C VAL A 74 5.62 -8.78 -4.68
N LEU A 75 6.68 -9.04 -3.95
CA LEU A 75 7.83 -8.16 -3.77
C LEU A 75 8.96 -8.40 -4.79
N THR A 76 9.02 -9.58 -5.38
CA THR A 76 10.12 -10.01 -6.25
C THR A 76 9.61 -10.57 -7.59
N SER A 77 10.52 -10.82 -8.53
CA SER A 77 10.22 -11.58 -9.75
C SER A 77 10.42 -13.06 -9.50
N SER A 78 9.35 -13.81 -9.27
CA SER A 78 9.43 -15.25 -9.04
C SER A 78 9.89 -16.04 -10.27
N ARG A 79 9.62 -15.53 -11.50
CA ARG A 79 9.86 -16.25 -12.77
C ARG A 79 10.09 -15.30 -13.96
N ASN A 80 11.29 -14.74 -14.07
CA ASN A 80 11.91 -14.19 -15.30
C ASN A 80 11.26 -13.01 -16.06
N GLU A 81 10.12 -12.48 -15.66
CA GLU A 81 9.54 -11.26 -16.27
C GLU A 81 8.92 -10.42 -15.16
N ALA A 82 9.29 -9.13 -15.10
CA ALA A 82 8.85 -8.04 -14.20
C ALA A 82 8.54 -8.39 -12.72
N PRO A 83 9.15 -7.71 -11.72
CA PRO A 83 8.76 -7.87 -10.31
C PRO A 83 7.25 -7.72 -10.09
N GLY A 84 6.70 -8.57 -9.22
CA GLY A 84 5.31 -8.53 -8.81
C GLY A 84 4.54 -9.81 -9.09
N LEU A 85 3.43 -9.96 -8.37
CA LEU A 85 2.52 -11.08 -8.52
C LEU A 85 1.28 -10.64 -9.30
N GLU A 86 0.98 -11.32 -10.40
CA GLU A 86 -0.19 -11.00 -11.22
C GLU A 86 -1.46 -10.94 -10.36
N GLY A 87 -2.21 -9.85 -10.53
CA GLY A 87 -3.47 -9.62 -9.83
C GLY A 87 -3.35 -9.39 -8.31
N VAL A 88 -2.13 -9.23 -7.79
CA VAL A 88 -1.89 -8.87 -6.39
C VAL A 88 -1.02 -7.62 -6.33
N GLU A 89 -1.38 -6.70 -5.44
CA GLU A 89 -0.69 -5.45 -5.23
C GLU A 89 -0.39 -5.25 -3.75
N LEU A 90 0.84 -4.83 -3.44
CA LEU A 90 1.18 -4.35 -2.11
C LEU A 90 0.58 -2.95 -1.91
N VAL A 91 -0.19 -2.78 -0.84
CA VAL A 91 -0.79 -1.49 -0.44
C VAL A 91 -0.02 -0.85 0.70
N SER A 92 0.38 -1.64 1.69
CA SER A 92 1.21 -1.19 2.81
C SER A 92 2.09 -2.33 3.30
N LEU A 93 3.22 -1.96 3.93
CA LEU A 93 4.17 -2.87 4.53
C LEU A 93 4.92 -2.13 5.64
N SER A 94 4.74 -2.57 6.88
CA SER A 94 5.49 -2.15 8.08
C SER A 94 6.40 -3.28 8.55
N GLU A 95 6.96 -3.16 9.75
CA GLU A 95 7.77 -4.22 10.38
C GLU A 95 6.94 -5.45 10.78
N ASP A 96 5.66 -5.25 11.09
CA ASP A 96 4.77 -6.23 11.72
C ASP A 96 3.47 -6.48 10.94
N THR A 97 3.16 -5.63 9.97
CA THR A 97 1.93 -5.71 9.18
C THR A 97 2.19 -5.51 7.70
N PHE A 98 1.32 -6.08 6.87
CA PHE A 98 1.28 -5.74 5.45
C PHE A 98 -0.12 -5.90 4.90
N THR A 99 -0.46 -5.05 3.92
CA THR A 99 -1.75 -5.09 3.22
C THR A 99 -1.56 -5.45 1.77
N LEU A 100 -2.33 -6.44 1.30
CA LEU A 100 -2.42 -6.81 -0.10
C LEU A 100 -3.78 -6.46 -0.69
N ALA A 101 -3.80 -5.88 -1.89
CA ALA A 101 -4.97 -5.79 -2.74
C ALA A 101 -4.96 -6.93 -3.77
N ILE A 102 -5.92 -7.84 -3.67
CA ILE A 102 -6.06 -9.02 -4.54
C ILE A 102 -7.23 -8.81 -5.50
N ASN A 103 -7.01 -9.06 -6.79
CA ASN A 103 -8.07 -9.04 -7.79
C ASN A 103 -9.21 -10.01 -7.41
N GLY A 104 -10.43 -9.49 -7.43
CA GLY A 104 -11.66 -10.26 -7.36
C GLY A 104 -12.35 -10.35 -8.71
N ALA A 105 -13.52 -10.98 -8.72
CA ALA A 105 -14.32 -11.14 -9.93
C ALA A 105 -14.72 -9.78 -10.51
N ALA A 106 -14.83 -9.71 -11.84
CA ALA A 106 -15.26 -8.53 -12.58
C ALA A 106 -14.44 -7.25 -12.33
N GLY A 107 -13.16 -7.40 -11.96
CA GLY A 107 -12.25 -6.26 -11.72
C GLY A 107 -12.38 -5.62 -10.34
N SER A 108 -13.11 -6.25 -9.42
CA SER A 108 -13.13 -5.86 -8.00
C SER A 108 -11.75 -6.07 -7.35
N LYS A 109 -11.53 -5.44 -6.20
CA LYS A 109 -10.35 -5.63 -5.36
C LYS A 109 -10.78 -6.10 -3.97
N ASN A 110 -9.99 -6.99 -3.40
CA ASN A 110 -10.11 -7.45 -2.02
C ASN A 110 -8.85 -6.99 -1.27
N PHE A 111 -9.01 -6.11 -0.29
CA PHE A 111 -7.95 -5.63 0.56
C PHE A 111 -7.83 -6.53 1.78
N ILE A 112 -6.61 -7.01 2.04
CA ILE A 112 -6.34 -7.93 3.13
C ILE A 112 -5.13 -7.43 3.90
N GLU A 113 -5.37 -6.99 5.12
CA GLU A 113 -4.32 -6.65 6.08
C GLU A 113 -3.98 -7.89 6.91
N PHE A 114 -2.70 -8.26 6.92
CA PHE A 114 -2.16 -9.36 7.69
C PHE A 114 -1.38 -8.82 8.88
N THR A 115 -1.65 -9.39 10.06
CA THR A 115 -0.99 -9.04 11.34
C THR A 115 -0.67 -10.32 12.12
N GLY A 116 0.14 -10.20 13.18
CA GLY A 116 0.49 -11.31 14.07
C GLY A 116 1.67 -12.15 13.57
N SER A 117 2.04 -13.19 14.34
CA SER A 117 3.34 -13.84 14.21
C SER A 117 3.65 -14.46 12.85
N ALA A 118 2.64 -14.93 12.09
CA ALA A 118 2.88 -15.48 10.76
C ALA A 118 3.11 -14.39 9.70
N ALA A 119 2.54 -13.19 9.91
CA ALA A 119 2.79 -12.03 9.07
C ALA A 119 4.20 -11.47 9.35
N GLU A 120 4.55 -11.28 10.62
CA GLU A 120 5.91 -10.92 11.06
C GLU A 120 6.95 -11.90 10.50
N ALA A 121 6.71 -13.21 10.60
CA ALA A 121 7.61 -14.22 10.06
C ALA A 121 7.74 -14.16 8.52
N ALA A 122 6.68 -13.76 7.81
CA ALA A 122 6.73 -13.55 6.36
C ALA A 122 7.56 -12.33 6.00
N ILE A 123 7.35 -11.22 6.70
CA ILE A 123 8.15 -10.00 6.59
C ILE A 123 9.62 -10.36 6.86
N ASP A 124 9.91 -10.95 8.02
CA ASP A 124 11.24 -11.41 8.40
C ASP A 124 11.86 -12.33 7.35
N SER A 125 11.09 -13.25 6.77
CA SER A 125 11.62 -14.16 5.77
C SER A 125 12.09 -13.42 4.51
N VAL A 126 11.36 -12.40 4.07
CA VAL A 126 11.72 -11.59 2.91
C VAL A 126 12.81 -10.57 3.27
N LEU A 127 12.84 -10.07 4.51
CA LEU A 127 13.82 -9.10 4.99
C LEU A 127 15.18 -9.73 5.39
N PHE A 128 15.21 -10.98 5.88
CA PHE A 128 16.42 -11.60 6.45
C PHE A 128 16.96 -12.82 5.70
N THR A 129 16.17 -13.49 4.84
CA THR A 129 16.59 -14.79 4.25
C THR A 129 17.48 -14.66 3.00
N LEU A 130 17.79 -13.45 2.55
CA LEU A 130 18.75 -13.22 1.45
C LEU A 130 20.24 -13.21 1.89
N GLY A 131 20.60 -13.96 2.94
CA GLY A 131 21.96 -14.52 3.13
C GLY A 131 22.84 -13.96 4.27
N ASN A 132 23.17 -14.87 5.21
CA ASN A 132 24.30 -14.86 6.17
C ASN A 132 24.21 -14.02 7.47
N GLY A 133 23.04 -13.90 8.11
CA GLY A 133 22.96 -13.41 9.50
C GLY A 133 23.45 -11.97 9.69
N LYS A 134 23.44 -11.19 8.61
CA LYS A 134 23.49 -9.73 8.56
C LYS A 134 22.19 -9.31 7.84
N PRO A 135 21.61 -8.13 8.12
CA PRO A 135 20.41 -7.67 7.42
C PRO A 135 20.68 -7.75 5.92
N ALA A 136 20.06 -8.74 5.29
CA ALA A 136 20.40 -9.15 3.95
C ALA A 136 19.44 -8.48 3.00
N ILE A 137 19.49 -7.15 2.97
CA ILE A 137 18.85 -6.44 1.89
C ILE A 137 19.77 -5.35 1.41
N ASN A 138 20.45 -5.71 0.34
CA ASN A 138 21.40 -4.88 -0.33
C ASN A 138 21.08 -5.06 -1.81
N LEU A 139 20.62 -4.00 -2.50
CA LEU A 139 20.36 -3.97 -3.94
C LEU A 139 21.63 -4.21 -4.80
N LYS A 140 22.68 -4.80 -4.22
CA LYS A 140 23.93 -5.24 -4.84
C LYS A 140 23.78 -6.44 -5.75
N ASN A 141 22.75 -7.27 -5.59
CA ASN A 141 22.53 -8.42 -6.45
C ASN A 141 21.24 -8.24 -7.28
N SER A 142 21.24 -8.72 -8.52
CA SER A 142 20.12 -8.62 -9.46
C SER A 142 18.89 -9.44 -9.07
N ALA A 143 18.92 -10.11 -7.91
CA ALA A 143 17.83 -10.93 -7.38
C ALA A 143 17.10 -10.27 -6.20
N SER A 144 17.66 -9.20 -5.61
CA SER A 144 17.04 -8.46 -4.51
C SER A 144 16.37 -7.22 -5.08
N GLN A 145 15.04 -7.16 -4.99
CA GLN A 145 14.19 -6.08 -5.52
C GLN A 145 13.41 -5.35 -4.43
N VAL A 146 13.70 -5.65 -3.16
CA VAL A 146 13.14 -4.97 -2.00
C VAL A 146 14.28 -4.53 -1.11
N ALA A 147 14.10 -3.52 -0.27
CA ALA A 147 14.98 -3.16 0.84
C ALA A 147 14.22 -2.45 1.95
N PHE A 148 14.50 -2.78 3.21
CA PHE A 148 13.94 -2.12 4.39
C PHE A 148 15.01 -1.22 5.02
N PHE A 149 14.68 0.05 5.15
CA PHE A 149 15.51 1.06 5.75
C PHE A 149 14.86 1.49 7.08
N ASP A 150 15.20 0.76 8.13
CA ASP A 150 15.01 1.20 9.51
C ASP A 150 15.97 2.37 9.77
N THR A 151 15.41 3.57 9.85
CA THR A 151 16.16 4.81 10.01
C THR A 151 16.70 4.98 11.44
N ASP A 152 16.20 4.22 12.40
CA ASP A 152 16.67 4.21 13.79
C ASP A 152 17.87 3.26 13.95
N ALA A 153 17.88 2.15 13.20
CA ALA A 153 18.95 1.16 13.25
C ALA A 153 20.08 1.39 12.23
N MET A 154 19.83 2.11 11.13
CA MET A 154 20.78 2.27 10.03
C MET A 154 20.92 3.72 9.60
N SER A 155 22.13 4.13 9.19
CA SER A 155 22.39 5.49 8.69
C SER A 155 22.19 5.63 7.17
N SER A 156 22.16 4.52 6.45
CA SER A 156 22.02 4.48 4.99
C SER A 156 21.72 3.07 4.50
N ILE A 157 21.00 2.98 3.39
CA ILE A 157 20.72 1.73 2.67
C ILE A 157 21.40 1.74 1.30
N PHE A 158 21.85 0.59 0.82
CA PHE A 158 22.46 0.52 -0.51
C PHE A 158 21.38 0.41 -1.58
N VAL A 159 21.39 1.34 -2.55
CA VAL A 159 20.43 1.38 -3.67
C VAL A 159 21.02 1.08 -5.03
N GLY A 160 22.36 1.00 -5.13
CA GLY A 160 23.05 0.80 -6.40
C GLY A 160 22.92 2.04 -7.29
N SER A 161 24.00 2.81 -7.42
CA SER A 161 24.03 4.07 -8.17
C SER A 161 23.67 3.93 -9.66
N SER A 162 23.70 2.71 -10.18
CA SER A 162 23.31 2.36 -11.54
C SER A 162 21.81 2.10 -11.70
N ASN A 163 21.08 1.81 -10.62
CA ASN A 163 19.76 1.18 -10.72
C ASN A 163 18.64 2.19 -10.95
N ALA A 164 18.63 3.36 -10.28
CA ALA A 164 17.62 4.38 -10.58
C ALA A 164 17.53 4.68 -12.10
N ALA A 165 16.34 4.61 -12.69
CA ALA A 165 16.17 4.71 -14.13
C ALA A 165 16.32 6.16 -14.64
N SER A 166 15.94 7.16 -13.84
CA SER A 166 15.98 8.57 -14.23
C SER A 166 17.23 9.30 -13.75
N ALA A 167 17.61 10.36 -14.47
CA ALA A 167 18.69 11.25 -14.08
C ALA A 167 18.34 12.06 -12.82
N GLU A 168 17.05 12.33 -12.61
CA GLU A 168 16.52 13.07 -11.48
C GLU A 168 16.64 12.29 -10.18
N ALA A 169 16.16 11.04 -10.15
CA ALA A 169 16.33 10.16 -9.00
C ALA A 169 17.81 9.97 -8.63
N LYS A 170 18.69 9.84 -9.63
CA LYS A 170 20.15 9.75 -9.39
C LYS A 170 20.75 11.00 -8.79
N ALA A 171 20.25 12.18 -9.16
CA ALA A 171 20.75 13.43 -8.63
C ALA A 171 20.44 13.58 -7.14
N ILE A 172 19.29 13.06 -6.69
CA ILE A 172 18.87 13.05 -5.28
C ILE A 172 19.62 11.98 -4.49
N ILE A 173 19.68 10.74 -4.99
CA ILE A 173 20.32 9.61 -4.28
C ILE A 173 21.84 9.82 -4.11
N GLY A 174 22.48 10.69 -4.91
CA GLY A 174 23.86 11.17 -4.68
C GLY A 174 24.98 10.13 -4.87
N GLY A 175 24.66 8.84 -4.93
CA GLY A 175 25.64 7.76 -4.97
C GLY A 175 25.02 6.37 -4.99
N SER A 176 25.74 5.38 -4.45
CA SER A 176 25.28 3.97 -4.41
C SER A 176 24.52 3.60 -3.14
N SER A 177 24.39 4.53 -2.21
CA SER A 177 23.65 4.38 -0.98
C SER A 177 22.77 5.61 -0.78
N LEU A 178 21.61 5.40 -0.20
CA LEU A 178 20.63 6.43 0.16
C LEU A 178 20.68 6.56 1.68
N ASN A 179 20.99 7.76 2.15
CA ASN A 179 20.89 8.12 3.55
C ASN A 179 19.53 8.78 3.84
N ILE A 180 19.25 9.07 5.12
CA ILE A 180 17.95 9.59 5.52
C ILE A 180 17.64 10.98 4.93
N ALA A 181 18.62 11.87 4.83
CA ALA A 181 18.42 13.18 4.23
C ALA A 181 18.11 13.07 2.73
N GLU A 182 18.76 12.14 2.02
CA GLU A 182 18.44 11.85 0.62
C GLU A 182 17.06 11.19 0.47
N ALA A 183 16.63 10.38 1.45
CA ALA A 183 15.30 9.78 1.46
C ALA A 183 14.19 10.82 1.68
N GLU A 184 14.42 11.77 2.59
CA GLU A 184 13.57 12.95 2.80
C GLU A 184 13.47 13.80 1.52
N ASP A 185 14.61 14.12 0.90
CA ASP A 185 14.66 14.86 -0.36
C ASP A 185 13.90 14.10 -1.47
N LEU A 186 14.03 12.78 -1.52
CA LEU A 186 13.37 11.94 -2.52
C LEU A 186 11.86 11.88 -2.31
N LEU A 187 11.40 11.62 -1.08
CA LEU A 187 9.97 11.64 -0.75
C LEU A 187 9.37 13.01 -1.06
N THR A 188 10.03 14.08 -0.60
CA THR A 188 9.62 15.46 -0.86
C THR A 188 9.53 15.72 -2.37
N ALA A 189 10.51 15.30 -3.16
CA ALA A 189 10.47 15.49 -4.61
C ALA A 189 9.32 14.70 -5.28
N VAL A 190 9.09 13.46 -4.84
CA VAL A 190 7.98 12.61 -5.33
C VAL A 190 6.63 13.26 -5.04
N VAL A 191 6.47 13.87 -3.86
CA VAL A 191 5.16 14.35 -3.39
C VAL A 191 4.92 15.86 -3.51
N THR A 192 5.94 16.65 -3.87
CA THR A 192 5.80 18.11 -4.10
C THR A 192 6.11 18.52 -5.54
N GLY A 193 6.54 17.59 -6.40
CA GLY A 193 6.68 17.84 -7.83
C GLY A 193 7.78 18.82 -8.23
N LYS A 194 8.87 18.92 -7.47
CA LYS A 194 10.08 19.67 -7.89
C LYS A 194 10.91 18.91 -8.93
N ALA A 195 10.29 18.38 -9.97
CA ALA A 195 11.06 17.99 -11.14
C ALA A 195 11.50 19.23 -11.91
N SER A 196 12.76 19.22 -12.33
CA SER A 196 13.39 20.28 -13.14
C SER A 196 12.66 20.61 -14.46
N ASN A 197 11.64 19.83 -14.84
CA ASN A 197 10.86 19.93 -16.07
C ASN A 197 9.40 20.42 -15.87
N GLY A 198 8.95 20.68 -14.63
CA GLY A 198 7.60 21.18 -14.36
C GLY A 198 6.48 20.12 -14.43
N THR A 199 6.81 18.83 -14.54
CA THR A 199 5.88 17.74 -14.22
C THR A 199 6.07 17.33 -12.76
N ALA A 200 4.98 16.91 -12.12
CA ALA A 200 5.06 16.53 -10.73
C ALA A 200 5.49 15.06 -10.58
N GLY A 201 6.11 14.71 -9.44
CA GLY A 201 6.77 13.42 -9.21
C GLY A 201 8.22 13.38 -9.70
N VAL A 202 8.95 12.34 -9.30
CA VAL A 202 10.31 12.04 -9.80
C VAL A 202 10.18 10.92 -10.83
N GLU A 203 10.69 11.12 -12.04
CA GLU A 203 10.61 10.08 -13.09
C GLU A 203 11.22 8.76 -12.59
N GLY A 204 10.51 7.66 -12.77
CA GLY A 204 10.96 6.33 -12.33
C GLY A 204 10.96 6.13 -10.81
N VAL A 205 10.25 6.97 -10.04
CA VAL A 205 10.00 6.76 -8.61
C VAL A 205 8.51 6.89 -8.34
N GLU A 206 7.94 5.89 -7.68
CA GLU A 206 6.51 5.77 -7.37
C GLU A 206 6.34 5.64 -5.85
N LEU A 207 5.48 6.46 -5.24
CA LEU A 207 5.02 6.25 -3.87
C LEU A 207 3.93 5.17 -3.91
N VAL A 208 4.20 4.02 -3.30
CA VAL A 208 3.30 2.84 -3.33
C VAL A 208 2.77 2.46 -1.95
N GLY A 209 3.35 3.03 -0.89
CA GLY A 209 2.96 2.82 0.51
C GLY A 209 3.09 4.14 1.27
N LEU A 210 2.08 4.53 2.03
CA LEU A 210 2.17 5.67 2.96
C LEU A 210 1.23 5.50 4.15
N THR A 211 1.78 5.44 5.36
CA THR A 211 1.02 5.41 6.61
C THR A 211 1.60 6.43 7.59
N ASP A 212 1.01 6.53 8.78
CA ASP A 212 1.57 7.26 9.92
C ASP A 212 2.79 6.58 10.58
N GLU A 213 3.22 5.43 10.05
CA GLU A 213 4.35 4.64 10.57
C GLU A 213 5.54 4.61 9.59
N GLY A 214 5.33 5.01 8.34
CA GLY A 214 6.38 4.96 7.32
C GLY A 214 5.87 5.11 5.89
N PHE A 215 6.77 4.92 4.94
CA PHE A 215 6.45 5.03 3.52
C PHE A 215 7.24 4.03 2.68
N THR A 216 6.72 3.71 1.50
CA THR A 216 7.32 2.77 0.56
C THR A 216 7.43 3.40 -0.81
N LEU A 217 8.66 3.44 -1.32
CA LEU A 217 8.97 3.91 -2.68
C LEU A 217 9.31 2.74 -3.57
N ARG A 218 8.79 2.75 -4.79
CA ARG A 218 9.27 1.88 -5.86
C ARG A 218 10.12 2.70 -6.82
N ILE A 219 11.35 2.26 -7.06
CA ILE A 219 12.33 2.92 -7.91
C ILE A 219 12.60 2.02 -9.11
N ASP A 220 12.38 2.54 -10.31
CA ASP A 220 12.70 1.85 -11.55
C ASP A 220 14.22 1.59 -11.62
N GLY A 221 14.57 0.33 -11.88
CA GLY A 221 15.91 -0.21 -12.02
C GLY A 221 16.48 -0.07 -13.45
N GLN A 222 17.74 -0.47 -13.64
CA GLN A 222 18.26 -0.76 -14.98
C GLN A 222 17.76 -2.14 -15.45
N ALA A 223 17.28 -2.23 -16.70
CA ALA A 223 16.78 -3.45 -17.33
C ALA A 223 15.44 -4.02 -16.79
N ALA A 224 14.40 -3.17 -16.75
CA ALA A 224 13.01 -3.55 -16.42
C ALA A 224 12.81 -4.18 -15.03
N THR A 225 13.77 -4.00 -14.12
CA THR A 225 13.59 -4.29 -12.70
C THR A 225 13.00 -3.08 -12.00
N ARG A 226 12.34 -3.29 -10.86
CA ARG A 226 11.91 -2.24 -9.95
C ARG A 226 12.34 -2.63 -8.54
N ASP A 227 12.94 -1.69 -7.84
CA ASP A 227 13.40 -1.86 -6.47
C ASP A 227 12.37 -1.21 -5.53
N THR A 228 11.92 -1.91 -4.51
CA THR A 228 10.94 -1.45 -3.52
C THR A 228 11.66 -1.13 -2.23
N LEU A 229 11.77 0.15 -1.88
CA LEU A 229 12.35 0.62 -0.64
C LEU A 229 11.24 0.92 0.37
N ILE A 230 11.31 0.29 1.53
CA ILE A 230 10.40 0.50 2.64
C ILE A 230 11.16 1.28 3.70
N PHE A 231 10.58 2.36 4.20
CA PHE A 231 11.19 3.26 5.17
C PHE A 231 10.38 3.23 6.46
N GLY A 232 11.05 2.95 7.57
CA GLY A 232 10.47 2.96 8.91
C GLY A 232 11.40 3.65 9.92
N GLY A 233 10.93 3.81 11.14
CA GLY A 233 11.64 4.50 12.22
C GLY A 233 11.40 6.02 12.25
N GLU A 234 11.95 6.69 13.26
CA GLU A 234 11.74 8.12 13.55
C GLU A 234 12.16 9.00 12.36
N GLY A 235 13.26 8.66 11.68
CA GLY A 235 13.71 9.39 10.49
C GLY A 235 12.72 9.32 9.31
N ALA A 236 12.00 8.20 9.15
CA ALA A 236 10.97 8.09 8.12
C ALA A 236 9.76 8.98 8.42
N LEU A 237 9.38 9.10 9.70
CA LEU A 237 8.33 10.00 10.16
C LEU A 237 8.72 11.47 9.99
N ASP A 238 9.98 11.80 10.29
CA ASP A 238 10.53 13.14 10.04
C ASP A 238 10.49 13.49 8.55
N ALA A 239 10.79 12.53 7.67
CA ALA A 239 10.69 12.73 6.22
C ALA A 239 9.25 12.98 5.76
N ILE A 240 8.27 12.28 6.33
CA ILE A 240 6.84 12.52 6.08
C ILE A 240 6.46 13.93 6.55
N ALA A 241 6.85 14.33 7.76
CA ALA A 241 6.58 15.67 8.29
C ALA A 241 7.26 16.77 7.46
N ALA A 242 8.48 16.54 6.97
CA ALA A 242 9.20 17.46 6.10
C ALA A 242 8.51 17.61 4.73
N ALA A 243 8.01 16.50 4.16
CA ALA A 243 7.24 16.52 2.93
C ALA A 243 5.94 17.32 3.08
N ASP A 244 5.24 17.17 4.20
CA ASP A 244 4.05 17.97 4.55
C ASP A 244 4.40 19.45 4.75
N ALA A 245 5.51 19.76 5.44
CA ALA A 245 5.98 21.12 5.62
C ALA A 245 6.45 21.78 4.32
N ALA A 246 6.95 20.99 3.36
CA ALA A 246 7.33 21.44 2.03
C ALA A 246 6.13 21.75 1.12
N ARG A 247 4.90 21.49 1.58
CA ARG A 247 3.64 21.86 0.91
C ARG A 247 3.71 23.33 0.49
N GLY A 248 3.63 23.54 -0.83
CA GLY A 248 3.43 24.85 -1.43
C GLY A 248 2.01 25.38 -1.23
N ALA A 249 1.41 25.22 -0.05
CA ALA A 249 0.13 25.80 0.43
C ALA A 249 -1.11 25.82 -0.51
N ASP A 250 -1.13 25.13 -1.65
CA ASP A 250 -2.31 25.11 -2.50
C ASP A 250 -2.39 23.90 -3.44
N PHE A 251 -3.24 22.92 -3.11
CA PHE A 251 -3.68 21.88 -4.05
C PHE A 251 -4.20 22.47 -5.39
N LYS A 252 -4.58 23.76 -5.45
CA LYS A 252 -5.15 24.41 -6.64
C LYS A 252 -4.17 24.72 -7.78
N ASP A 253 -2.85 24.66 -7.57
CA ASP A 253 -1.88 25.13 -8.57
C ASP A 253 -1.51 24.09 -9.64
N GLY A 254 -1.96 22.84 -9.48
CA GLY A 254 -1.76 21.76 -10.44
C GLY A 254 -0.42 21.03 -10.30
N HIS A 255 0.32 21.24 -9.22
CA HIS A 255 1.44 20.39 -8.82
C HIS A 255 0.96 19.18 -8.00
N THR A 256 1.72 18.07 -7.99
CA THR A 256 1.50 16.98 -7.03
C THR A 256 1.65 17.58 -5.64
N ALA A 257 0.59 17.48 -4.87
CA ALA A 257 0.52 17.94 -3.50
C ALA A 257 0.46 16.76 -2.54
N PHE A 258 1.02 16.95 -1.36
CA PHE A 258 0.90 16.05 -0.23
C PHE A 258 0.42 16.81 0.98
N ASP A 259 -0.39 16.12 1.78
CA ASP A 259 -1.04 16.70 2.94
C ASP A 259 -1.38 15.62 3.97
N ILE A 260 -1.30 16.02 5.23
CA ILE A 260 -1.67 15.18 6.36
C ILE A 260 -2.93 15.78 7.01
N PHE A 261 -4.02 15.01 7.03
CA PHE A 261 -5.22 15.36 7.77
C PHE A 261 -5.24 14.57 9.08
N ASP A 262 -4.90 15.23 10.19
CA ASP A 262 -5.13 14.71 11.54
C ASP A 262 -6.61 14.81 11.89
N VAL A 263 -7.32 13.70 11.71
CA VAL A 263 -8.78 13.64 11.85
C VAL A 263 -9.22 13.85 13.30
N ALA A 264 -8.35 13.56 14.29
CA ALA A 264 -8.62 13.82 15.69
C ALA A 264 -8.42 15.29 16.07
N ALA A 265 -7.39 15.95 15.52
CA ALA A 265 -7.06 17.34 15.83
C ALA A 265 -7.85 18.36 15.00
N GLU A 266 -8.23 18.03 13.77
CA GLU A 266 -8.75 18.98 12.80
C GLU A 266 -10.21 18.68 12.41
N ASN A 267 -11.00 19.72 12.19
CA ASN A 267 -12.41 19.56 11.82
C ASN A 267 -12.60 19.43 10.30
N ARG A 268 -11.64 19.93 9.53
CA ARG A 268 -11.64 19.88 8.07
C ARG A 268 -10.22 20.14 7.54
N GLU A 269 -9.93 19.57 6.38
CA GLU A 269 -8.72 19.85 5.60
C GLU A 269 -9.07 20.48 4.26
N PHE A 270 -8.28 21.45 3.80
CA PHE A 270 -8.58 22.19 2.58
C PHE A 270 -7.86 21.61 1.36
N VAL A 271 -8.61 20.94 0.49
CA VAL A 271 -8.08 20.26 -0.70
C VAL A 271 -8.22 21.06 -2.01
N GLY A 272 -8.81 22.26 -1.97
CA GLY A 272 -8.91 23.13 -3.14
C GLY A 272 -9.95 22.70 -4.18
N GLN A 273 -10.63 23.69 -4.78
CA GLN A 273 -11.73 23.42 -5.71
C GLN A 273 -11.28 23.00 -7.11
N ALA A 274 -10.08 23.40 -7.54
CA ALA A 274 -9.52 23.03 -8.85
C ALA A 274 -9.08 21.56 -8.89
N SER A 275 -8.54 21.08 -7.79
CA SER A 275 -8.03 19.72 -7.57
C SER A 275 -9.19 18.75 -7.56
N LEU A 276 -10.23 19.03 -6.74
CA LEU A 276 -11.49 18.30 -6.78
C LEU A 276 -12.12 18.32 -8.17
N ASN A 277 -12.03 19.44 -8.90
CA ASN A 277 -12.51 19.53 -10.28
C ASN A 277 -11.82 18.59 -11.28
N ALA A 278 -10.57 18.22 -11.02
CA ALA A 278 -9.79 17.26 -11.78
C ALA A 278 -10.03 15.79 -11.35
N VAL A 279 -10.59 15.56 -10.16
CA VAL A 279 -11.05 14.24 -9.70
C VAL A 279 -12.40 13.91 -10.32
N GLY A 280 -12.72 12.61 -10.41
CA GLY A 280 -14.05 12.13 -10.81
C GLY A 280 -15.19 12.83 -10.06
N ALA A 281 -16.38 12.85 -10.66
CA ALA A 281 -17.57 13.46 -10.06
C ALA A 281 -17.89 12.85 -8.67
N GLU A 282 -17.44 11.63 -8.46
CA GLU A 282 -17.72 10.77 -7.34
C GLU A 282 -17.05 11.24 -6.05
N LEU A 283 -15.79 11.69 -6.08
CA LEU A 283 -15.14 12.26 -4.88
C LEU A 283 -15.79 13.59 -4.50
N LYS A 284 -16.25 14.37 -5.49
CA LYS A 284 -16.96 15.64 -5.24
C LYS A 284 -18.35 15.44 -4.62
N GLU A 285 -18.98 14.29 -4.89
CA GLU A 285 -20.26 13.96 -4.27
C GLU A 285 -20.11 13.63 -2.79
N ILE A 286 -18.94 13.14 -2.38
CA ILE A 286 -18.60 12.83 -0.99
C ILE A 286 -18.10 14.10 -0.27
N VAL A 287 -17.24 14.88 -0.93
CA VAL A 287 -16.57 16.04 -0.33
C VAL A 287 -17.39 17.31 -0.57
N GLY A 288 -17.89 17.94 0.51
CA GLY A 288 -18.83 19.07 0.48
C GLY A 288 -18.29 20.42 -0.03
N GLY A 289 -17.35 20.46 -0.98
CA GLY A 289 -16.90 21.71 -1.61
C GLY A 289 -15.42 21.76 -1.95
N SER A 290 -14.64 22.52 -1.18
CA SER A 290 -13.19 22.71 -1.36
C SER A 290 -12.38 22.22 -0.17
N SER A 291 -13.03 21.50 0.75
CA SER A 291 -12.44 20.95 1.96
C SER A 291 -13.09 19.61 2.29
N ILE A 292 -12.30 18.67 2.80
CA ILE A 292 -12.77 17.41 3.37
C ILE A 292 -13.10 17.66 4.82
N ASN A 293 -14.33 17.40 5.24
CA ASN A 293 -14.73 17.49 6.64
C ASN A 293 -14.41 16.19 7.38
N ARG A 294 -14.16 16.28 8.68
CA ARG A 294 -13.93 15.12 9.55
C ARG A 294 -14.98 14.01 9.37
N ASP A 295 -16.25 14.40 9.32
CA ASP A 295 -17.37 13.46 9.20
C ASP A 295 -17.44 12.77 7.81
N GLU A 296 -16.76 13.32 6.80
CA GLU A 296 -16.69 12.76 5.44
C GLU A 296 -15.57 11.72 5.29
N VAL A 297 -14.58 11.70 6.19
CA VAL A 297 -13.38 10.84 6.08
C VAL A 297 -13.76 9.36 6.00
N LEU A 298 -14.69 8.92 6.85
CA LEU A 298 -15.14 7.52 6.84
C LEU A 298 -15.94 7.18 5.57
N GLU A 299 -16.66 8.14 4.99
CA GLU A 299 -17.34 7.93 3.70
C GLU A 299 -16.34 7.86 2.54
N ILE A 300 -15.25 8.64 2.58
CA ILE A 300 -14.14 8.53 1.61
C ILE A 300 -13.49 7.16 1.74
N PHE A 301 -13.15 6.74 2.96
CA PHE A 301 -12.59 5.43 3.23
C PHE A 301 -13.49 4.33 2.67
N GLU A 302 -14.79 4.35 2.99
CA GLU A 302 -15.78 3.42 2.46
C GLU A 302 -15.80 3.42 0.92
N ALA A 303 -15.86 4.59 0.29
CA ALA A 303 -15.93 4.70 -1.17
C ALA A 303 -14.67 4.14 -1.86
N VAL A 304 -13.50 4.31 -1.24
CA VAL A 304 -12.23 3.79 -1.75
C VAL A 304 -12.15 2.27 -1.61
N ILE A 305 -12.56 1.71 -0.47
CA ILE A 305 -12.49 0.24 -0.22
C ILE A 305 -13.65 -0.56 -0.84
N SER A 306 -14.77 0.10 -1.15
CA SER A 306 -15.97 -0.53 -1.73
C SER A 306 -16.05 -0.38 -3.26
N GLY A 307 -15.33 0.58 -3.83
CA GLY A 307 -15.30 0.88 -5.26
C GLY A 307 -16.70 1.18 -5.81
N ASN A 308 -17.00 0.73 -7.05
CA ASN A 308 -18.27 0.93 -7.76
C ASN A 308 -19.52 0.33 -7.05
N GLY A 309 -19.43 -0.07 -5.78
CA GLY A 309 -20.46 -0.74 -4.99
C GLY A 309 -21.60 0.16 -4.49
N ARG A 310 -21.53 1.50 -4.64
CA ARG A 310 -22.70 2.37 -4.38
C ARG A 310 -23.79 2.04 -5.40
N LYS A 311 -24.84 1.34 -4.95
CA LYS A 311 -26.00 0.94 -5.75
C LYS A 311 -26.64 2.13 -6.48
N GLY A 312 -26.26 2.31 -7.74
CA GLY A 312 -26.94 3.22 -8.67
C GLY A 312 -26.00 3.89 -9.66
N ASN A 313 -25.60 3.18 -10.72
CA ASN A 313 -25.06 3.74 -11.98
C ASN A 313 -24.21 5.03 -11.89
N THR A 314 -23.32 5.12 -10.91
CA THR A 314 -22.33 6.19 -10.80
C THR A 314 -21.01 5.52 -10.47
N HIS A 315 -19.96 6.04 -11.07
CA HIS A 315 -18.73 5.33 -11.36
C HIS A 315 -17.98 5.04 -10.05
N GLY A 316 -16.91 4.24 -10.10
CA GLY A 316 -16.01 4.19 -8.95
C GLY A 316 -15.35 5.53 -8.77
N LEU A 317 -14.57 5.68 -7.70
CA LEU A 317 -13.53 6.69 -7.68
C LEU A 317 -12.43 6.25 -8.66
N ASP A 318 -12.69 6.32 -9.98
CA ASP A 318 -11.81 5.83 -11.06
C ASP A 318 -10.40 6.48 -11.04
N ARG A 319 -10.25 7.54 -10.23
CA ARG A 319 -9.04 8.35 -10.06
C ARG A 319 -8.57 8.43 -8.61
N VAL A 320 -9.11 7.61 -7.71
CA VAL A 320 -8.65 7.54 -6.32
C VAL A 320 -8.23 6.12 -6.01
N LYS A 321 -7.04 5.96 -5.45
CA LYS A 321 -6.46 4.67 -5.10
C LYS A 321 -6.05 4.67 -3.64
N LEU A 322 -6.34 3.57 -2.94
CA LEU A 322 -5.75 3.30 -1.63
C LEU A 322 -4.27 2.98 -1.82
N ILE A 323 -3.39 3.76 -1.21
CA ILE A 323 -1.93 3.57 -1.27
C ILE A 323 -1.31 3.35 0.10
N GLY A 324 -2.12 3.22 1.15
CA GLY A 324 -1.66 2.88 2.48
C GLY A 324 -2.84 2.66 3.42
N LEU A 325 -2.67 1.69 4.32
CA LEU A 325 -3.66 1.28 5.28
C LEU A 325 -2.96 0.63 6.48
N ASN A 326 -3.32 1.07 7.68
CA ASN A 326 -3.12 0.37 8.94
C ASN A 326 -4.29 0.70 9.89
N ASP A 327 -4.14 0.37 11.17
CA ASP A 327 -5.16 0.54 12.22
C ASP A 327 -5.60 1.98 12.45
N THR A 328 -4.65 2.92 12.30
CA THR A 328 -4.78 4.30 12.75
C THR A 328 -4.73 5.30 11.60
N SER A 329 -4.43 4.84 10.39
CA SER A 329 -4.32 5.68 9.22
C SER A 329 -4.69 4.97 7.93
N PHE A 330 -5.07 5.76 6.95
CA PHE A 330 -5.10 5.33 5.56
C PHE A 330 -4.67 6.50 4.67
N SER A 331 -4.15 6.18 3.50
CA SER A 331 -3.76 7.19 2.53
C SER A 331 -4.30 6.90 1.15
N ILE A 332 -4.63 7.98 0.44
CA ILE A 332 -5.16 7.92 -0.91
C ILE A 332 -4.27 8.68 -1.87
N GLY A 333 -4.09 8.11 -3.06
CA GLY A 333 -3.57 8.78 -4.23
C GLY A 333 -4.73 9.24 -5.11
N VAL A 334 -4.79 10.53 -5.39
CA VAL A 334 -5.84 11.18 -6.18
C VAL A 334 -5.24 11.63 -7.51
N GLN A 335 -5.54 10.91 -8.58
CA GLN A 335 -5.03 11.21 -9.91
C GLN A 335 -5.83 12.34 -10.56
N SER A 336 -5.14 13.43 -10.90
CA SER A 336 -5.70 14.51 -11.70
C SER A 336 -5.87 14.12 -13.17
N ALA A 337 -6.73 14.84 -13.89
CA ALA A 337 -6.91 14.69 -15.34
C ALA A 337 -5.61 14.88 -16.16
N GLY A 338 -4.61 15.57 -15.60
CA GLY A 338 -3.31 15.82 -16.21
C GLY A 338 -2.27 14.72 -15.97
N GLY A 339 -2.59 13.69 -15.18
CA GLY A 339 -1.70 12.57 -14.87
C GLY A 339 -0.89 12.73 -13.59
N ASN A 340 -0.88 13.92 -12.95
CA ASN A 340 -0.30 14.12 -11.63
C ASN A 340 -1.17 13.43 -10.56
N THR A 341 -0.55 12.85 -9.55
CA THR A 341 -1.23 12.26 -8.39
C THR A 341 -1.00 13.13 -7.18
N ASP A 342 -2.06 13.52 -6.48
CA ASP A 342 -2.00 14.17 -5.17
C ASP A 342 -2.18 13.11 -4.07
N TYR A 343 -1.55 13.29 -2.92
CA TYR A 343 -1.58 12.33 -1.82
C TYR A 343 -2.18 12.97 -0.58
N ILE A 344 -3.09 12.24 0.08
CA ILE A 344 -3.62 12.63 1.38
C ILE A 344 -3.42 11.47 2.33
N LEU A 345 -2.73 11.73 3.45
CA LEU A 345 -2.62 10.81 4.57
C LEU A 345 -3.64 11.23 5.64
N PHE A 346 -4.62 10.39 5.91
CA PHE A 346 -5.55 10.56 7.02
C PHE A 346 -5.00 9.84 8.23
N THR A 347 -4.68 10.57 9.29
CA THR A 347 -4.15 10.00 10.54
C THR A 347 -5.18 10.08 11.66
N ASN A 348 -4.97 9.29 12.71
CA ASN A 348 -5.89 9.15 13.83
C ASN A 348 -7.32 8.77 13.38
N VAL A 349 -7.41 7.91 12.37
CA VAL A 349 -8.65 7.31 11.90
C VAL A 349 -8.70 5.88 12.39
N ASP A 350 -9.72 5.54 13.18
CA ASP A 350 -9.99 4.14 13.50
C ASP A 350 -10.58 3.45 12.25
N THR A 351 -9.70 2.84 11.45
CA THR A 351 -10.08 2.15 10.22
C THR A 351 -10.90 0.89 10.51
N LEU A 352 -10.80 0.34 11.73
CA LEU A 352 -11.62 -0.77 12.21
C LEU A 352 -13.04 -0.35 12.55
N GLU A 353 -13.21 0.73 13.31
CA GLU A 353 -14.54 1.28 13.62
C GLU A 353 -15.21 1.80 12.35
N GLY A 354 -14.45 2.45 11.48
CA GLY A 354 -14.88 2.83 10.13
C GLY A 354 -15.39 1.64 9.33
N ALA A 355 -14.60 0.58 9.22
CA ALA A 355 -15.02 -0.66 8.56
C ALA A 355 -16.28 -1.26 9.23
N ALA A 356 -16.33 -1.32 10.56
CA ALA A 356 -17.45 -1.89 11.32
C ALA A 356 -18.77 -1.13 11.12
N ALA A 357 -18.73 0.21 11.11
CA ALA A 357 -19.91 1.06 10.96
C ALA A 357 -20.68 0.83 9.65
N PHE A 358 -19.99 0.39 8.60
CA PHE A 358 -20.57 0.10 7.28
C PHE A 358 -20.75 -1.41 7.00
N GLY A 359 -20.62 -2.26 8.03
CA GLY A 359 -20.81 -3.70 7.90
C GLY A 359 -19.61 -4.46 7.33
N PHE A 360 -18.42 -3.86 7.33
CA PHE A 360 -17.14 -4.55 7.12
C PHE A 360 -16.55 -5.13 8.43
N GLY A 361 -17.21 -4.90 9.58
CA GLY A 361 -16.89 -5.49 10.88
C GLY A 361 -18.11 -6.18 11.54
N ASP A 362 -17.85 -7.32 12.18
CA ASP A 362 -18.74 -8.15 13.01
C ASP A 362 -20.21 -8.30 12.56
N GLY A 363 -20.41 -9.06 11.48
CA GLY A 363 -21.69 -9.74 11.19
C GLY A 363 -21.76 -11.13 11.87
N PRO A 364 -22.95 -11.62 12.26
CA PRO A 364 -23.08 -12.74 13.18
C PRO A 364 -22.56 -14.06 12.61
N GLY A 365 -21.50 -14.58 13.24
CA GLY A 365 -21.14 -15.99 13.38
C GLY A 365 -21.43 -16.92 12.19
N ALA A 366 -20.44 -17.08 11.30
CA ALA A 366 -20.26 -18.35 10.61
C ALA A 366 -19.53 -19.30 11.57
N SER A 367 -20.30 -20.07 12.32
CA SER A 367 -19.81 -21.20 13.11
C SER A 367 -18.85 -22.07 12.30
N VAL A 368 -17.67 -22.33 12.89
CA VAL A 368 -16.95 -23.60 12.92
C VAL A 368 -17.38 -24.61 11.83
N PHE A 369 -16.58 -24.73 10.78
CA PHE A 369 -16.43 -26.02 10.11
C PHE A 369 -15.08 -26.59 10.51
N GLY A 370 -15.15 -27.62 11.35
CA GLY A 370 -14.01 -28.41 11.81
C GLY A 370 -13.40 -29.30 10.74
#